data_AF-A0A2Z6IK32-F1
#
_entry.id   AF-A0A2Z6IK32-F1
#
_cell.length_a   1.000
_cell.length_b   1.000
_cell.length_c   1.000
_cell.angle_alpha   90.00
_cell.angle_beta   90.00
_cell.angle_gamma   90.00
#
_symmetry.space_group_name_H-M   'P 1'
#
loop_
_entity.id
_entity.type
_entity.pdbx_description
1 polymer ?
#
loop_
_entity_poly.entity_id
_entity_poly.type
_entity_poly.pdbx_seq_one_letter_code
_entity_poly.pdbx_strand_id
1 'polypeptide(L)'
;MHTRLYRHRADICAIIHCHPTHSTAFAVAQQSVPAVYEPMLRQGMHTDVPVVAWAPRGSSASVNGILEAFDRPDTVAVLLANHGVLVTGDTPEVALNRLTALEEAAELVLHARVLGGEKALPDAAYREVAERMQRFRKAS
;
A
#
# COMPACT_ATOMS: atom_id res chain seq x y z
N MET A 1 -17.29 -3.82 0.16
CA MET A 1 -15.99 -3.24 0.53
C MET A 1 -15.74 -1.96 -0.27
N HIS A 2 -15.51 -1.98 -1.58
CA HIS A 2 -15.29 -0.76 -2.41
C HIS A 2 -16.30 0.38 -2.15
N THR A 3 -17.60 0.12 -2.26
CA THR A 3 -18.65 1.13 -2.06
C THR A 3 -18.61 1.80 -0.68
N ARG A 4 -18.20 1.06 0.36
CA ARG A 4 -18.08 1.61 1.72
C ARG A 4 -16.85 2.51 1.82
N LEU A 5 -15.74 2.12 1.18
CA LEU A 5 -14.51 2.92 1.16
C LEU A 5 -14.68 4.22 0.35
N TYR A 6 -15.35 4.16 -0.81
CA TYR A 6 -15.70 5.37 -1.57
C TYR A 6 -16.55 6.39 -0.78
N ARG A 7 -17.42 5.91 0.13
CA ARG A 7 -18.21 6.79 1.01
C ARG A 7 -17.43 7.29 2.21
N HIS A 8 -16.38 6.59 2.61
CA HIS A 8 -15.58 6.88 3.80
C HIS A 8 -14.48 7.91 3.52
N ARG A 9 -13.88 7.86 2.33
CA ARG A 9 -12.77 8.72 1.89
C ARG A 9 -13.07 9.30 0.51
N ALA A 10 -13.41 10.58 0.46
CA ALA A 10 -13.88 11.27 -0.76
C ALA A 10 -12.77 11.54 -1.79
N ASP A 11 -11.51 11.47 -1.40
CA ASP A 11 -10.33 11.59 -2.27
C ASP A 11 -10.02 10.31 -3.06
N ILE A 12 -10.65 9.18 -2.71
CA ILE A 12 -10.49 7.91 -3.41
C ILE A 12 -11.47 7.85 -4.59
N CYS A 13 -10.94 7.78 -5.80
CA CYS A 13 -11.71 7.70 -7.04
C CYS A 13 -11.50 6.37 -7.80
N ALA A 14 -10.50 5.59 -7.41
CA ALA A 14 -10.21 4.27 -7.94
C ALA A 14 -9.76 3.33 -6.82
N ILE A 15 -10.20 2.07 -6.88
CA ILE A 15 -9.83 1.02 -5.94
C ILE A 15 -9.53 -0.24 -6.74
N ILE A 16 -8.41 -0.88 -6.46
CA ILE A 16 -8.03 -2.19 -6.99
C ILE A 16 -7.91 -3.17 -5.82
N HIS A 17 -8.60 -4.31 -5.93
CA HIS A 17 -8.44 -5.46 -5.05
C HIS A 17 -7.99 -6.65 -5.89
N CYS A 18 -6.92 -7.30 -5.47
CA CYS A 18 -6.39 -8.48 -6.15
C CYS A 18 -5.51 -9.33 -5.19
N HIS A 19 -4.96 -10.41 -5.73
CA HIS A 19 -4.17 -11.42 -5.01
C HIS A 19 -2.78 -11.62 -5.64
N PRO A 20 -1.93 -10.58 -5.71
CA PRO A 20 -0.61 -10.70 -6.32
C PRO A 20 0.31 -11.53 -5.39
N THR A 21 1.23 -12.29 -5.97
CA THR A 21 1.95 -13.38 -5.28
C THR A 21 2.70 -12.90 -4.03
N HIS A 22 3.54 -11.88 -4.16
CA HIS A 22 4.47 -11.50 -3.10
C HIS A 22 3.77 -10.69 -2.01
N SER A 23 2.95 -9.70 -2.37
CA SER A 23 2.21 -8.93 -1.38
C SER A 23 1.20 -9.80 -0.62
N THR A 24 0.61 -10.81 -1.28
CA THR A 24 -0.25 -11.79 -0.62
C THR A 24 0.56 -12.69 0.31
N ALA A 25 1.82 -13.02 0.00
CA ALA A 25 2.68 -13.76 0.93
C ALA A 25 2.88 -13.02 2.26
N PHE A 26 3.09 -11.70 2.24
CA PHE A 26 3.10 -10.86 3.44
C PHE A 26 1.75 -10.87 4.18
N ALA A 27 0.65 -10.78 3.43
CA ALA A 27 -0.69 -10.82 3.99
C ALA A 27 -0.99 -12.16 4.70
N VAL A 28 -0.53 -13.28 4.15
CA VAL A 28 -0.62 -14.62 4.78
C VAL A 28 0.29 -14.71 6.00
N ALA A 29 1.50 -14.16 5.92
CA ALA A 29 2.44 -14.10 7.05
C ALA A 29 2.03 -13.11 8.15
N GLN A 30 0.99 -12.30 7.91
CA GLN A 30 0.56 -11.21 8.79
C GLN A 30 1.69 -10.23 9.12
N GLN A 31 2.52 -9.93 8.12
CA GLN A 31 3.59 -8.95 8.20
C GLN A 31 3.29 -7.79 7.27
N SER A 32 3.61 -6.57 7.72
CA SER A 32 3.57 -5.40 6.84
C SER A 32 4.60 -5.49 5.73
N VAL A 33 4.35 -4.84 4.60
CA VAL A 33 5.39 -4.60 3.58
C VAL A 33 6.17 -3.34 3.98
N PRO A 34 7.48 -3.42 4.23
CA PRO A 34 8.29 -2.27 4.64
C PRO A 34 8.38 -1.19 3.55
N ALA A 35 8.23 0.08 3.93
CA ALA A 35 8.39 1.21 3.01
C ALA A 35 9.87 1.58 2.83
N VAL A 36 10.63 0.67 2.20
CA VAL A 36 12.09 0.77 2.03
C VAL A 36 12.55 0.88 0.57
N TYR A 37 11.59 0.93 -0.36
CA TYR A 37 11.83 0.96 -1.80
C TYR A 37 11.31 2.28 -2.39
N GLU A 38 12.18 3.05 -3.07
CA GLU A 38 11.87 4.41 -3.54
C GLU A 38 10.58 4.52 -4.39
N PRO A 39 10.27 3.57 -5.31
CA PRO A 39 9.00 3.58 -6.04
C PRO A 39 7.76 3.55 -5.14
N MET A 40 7.81 2.94 -3.95
CA MET A 40 6.70 3.04 -2.99
C MET A 40 6.47 4.48 -2.53
N LEU A 41 7.55 5.18 -2.18
CA LEU A 41 7.49 6.58 -1.74
C LEU A 41 6.98 7.49 -2.86
N ARG A 42 7.41 7.26 -4.12
CA ARG A 42 6.91 7.99 -5.29
C ARG A 42 5.40 7.81 -5.50
N GLN A 43 4.84 6.70 -5.00
CA GLN A 43 3.43 6.38 -5.07
C GLN A 43 2.64 6.74 -3.79
N GLY A 44 3.27 7.45 -2.85
CA GLY A 44 2.65 7.95 -1.62
C GLY A 44 2.65 6.95 -0.46
N MET A 45 3.35 5.82 -0.57
CA MET A 45 3.51 4.84 0.50
C MET A 45 4.78 5.15 1.30
N HIS A 46 4.69 6.13 2.20
CA HIS A 46 5.83 6.60 3.01
C HIS A 46 5.99 5.86 4.34
N THR A 47 5.04 5.00 4.69
CA THR A 47 5.12 4.10 5.84
C THR A 47 4.79 2.69 5.38
N ASP A 48 5.20 1.72 6.18
CA ASP A 48 4.88 0.31 5.96
C ASP A 48 3.40 0.10 5.63
N VAL A 49 3.13 -0.74 4.63
CA VAL A 49 1.76 -1.07 4.24
C VAL A 49 1.21 -2.08 5.26
N PRO A 50 0.18 -1.71 6.04
CA PRO A 50 -0.26 -2.49 7.19
C PRO A 50 -1.09 -3.70 6.76
N VAL A 51 -1.24 -4.65 7.68
CA VAL A 51 -2.15 -5.79 7.53
C VAL A 51 -3.43 -5.51 8.33
N VAL A 52 -4.56 -5.52 7.64
CA VAL A 52 -5.88 -5.56 8.28
C VAL A 52 -6.14 -6.97 8.79
N ALA A 53 -6.51 -7.07 10.07
CA ALA A 53 -6.79 -8.34 10.73
C ALA A 53 -7.88 -9.14 10.00
N TRP A 54 -7.78 -10.47 10.09
CA TRP A 54 -8.75 -11.34 9.44
C TRP A 54 -10.14 -11.18 10.08
N ALA A 55 -11.16 -11.16 9.22
CA ALA A 55 -12.55 -11.32 9.60
C ALA A 55 -13.30 -12.00 8.44
N PRO A 56 -14.46 -12.62 8.71
CA PRO A 56 -15.22 -13.32 7.68
C PRO A 56 -15.49 -12.43 6.46
N ARG A 57 -15.25 -12.96 5.26
CA ARG A 57 -15.41 -12.22 4.00
C ARG A 57 -16.82 -11.65 3.87
N GLY A 58 -16.91 -10.36 3.59
CA GLY A 58 -18.18 -9.65 3.41
C GLY A 58 -18.89 -9.28 4.71
N SER A 59 -18.35 -9.64 5.87
CA SER A 59 -18.89 -9.20 7.16
C SER A 59 -18.64 -7.71 7.41
N SER A 60 -19.47 -7.11 8.26
CA SER A 60 -19.26 -5.74 8.74
C SER A 60 -17.92 -5.57 9.43
N ALA A 61 -17.46 -6.57 10.19
CA ALA A 61 -16.16 -6.55 10.86
C ALA A 61 -15.01 -6.46 9.85
N SER A 62 -15.04 -7.26 8.78
CA SER A 62 -14.04 -7.21 7.70
C SER A 62 -14.00 -5.86 7.01
N VAL A 63 -15.17 -5.26 6.74
CA VAL A 63 -15.22 -3.94 6.09
C VAL A 63 -14.79 -2.84 7.05
N ASN A 64 -15.23 -2.86 8.31
CA ASN A 64 -14.88 -1.84 9.29
C ASN A 64 -13.37 -1.81 9.57
N GLY A 65 -12.72 -2.97 9.70
CA GLY A 65 -11.26 -3.00 9.86
C GLY A 65 -10.49 -2.40 8.67
N ILE A 66 -11.03 -2.54 7.44
CA ILE A 66 -10.48 -1.84 6.27
C ILE A 66 -10.70 -0.33 6.41
N LEU A 67 -11.91 0.12 6.76
CA LEU A 67 -12.21 1.54 6.90
C LEU A 67 -11.35 2.21 7.98
N GLU A 68 -11.17 1.56 9.13
CA GLU A 68 -10.31 2.02 10.23
C GLU A 68 -8.86 2.20 9.76
N ALA A 69 -8.34 1.28 8.93
CA ALA A 69 -7.01 1.46 8.35
C ALA A 69 -6.92 2.69 7.43
N PHE A 70 -8.00 3.06 6.74
CA PHE A 70 -8.09 4.23 5.86
C PHE A 70 -8.50 5.55 6.56
N ASP A 71 -8.73 5.54 7.88
CA ASP A 71 -8.91 6.77 8.68
C ASP A 71 -7.66 7.65 8.65
N ARG A 72 -6.50 7.01 8.46
CA ARG A 72 -5.23 7.69 8.21
C ARG A 72 -5.21 8.27 6.79
N PRO A 73 -5.07 9.59 6.61
CA PRO A 73 -5.15 10.22 5.29
C PRO A 73 -4.05 9.74 4.33
N ASP A 74 -2.91 9.34 4.86
CA ASP A 74 -1.74 8.81 4.14
C ASP A 74 -1.87 7.33 3.74
N THR A 75 -2.84 6.58 4.28
CA THR A 75 -3.05 5.20 3.88
C THR A 75 -3.68 5.12 2.49
N VAL A 76 -2.91 4.58 1.54
CA VAL A 76 -3.34 4.37 0.15
C VAL A 76 -3.42 2.90 -0.23
N ALA A 77 -2.88 2.01 0.60
CA ALA A 77 -2.90 0.56 0.40
C ALA A 77 -2.95 -0.16 1.74
N VAL A 78 -3.57 -1.35 1.76
CA VAL A 78 -3.56 -2.28 2.90
C VAL A 78 -3.44 -3.72 2.41
N LEU A 79 -2.79 -4.56 3.21
CA LEU A 79 -2.87 -6.01 3.09
C LEU A 79 -4.09 -6.51 3.88
N LEU A 80 -4.68 -7.62 3.43
CA LEU A 80 -5.81 -8.28 4.08
C LEU A 80 -5.35 -9.66 4.54
N ALA A 81 -5.29 -9.87 5.86
CA ALA A 81 -4.73 -11.10 6.43
C ALA A 81 -5.31 -12.37 5.79
N ASN A 82 -4.44 -13.26 5.32
CA ASN A 82 -4.81 -14.52 4.63
C ASN A 82 -5.67 -14.33 3.37
N HIS A 83 -5.61 -13.18 2.70
CA HIS A 83 -6.45 -12.91 1.54
C HIS A 83 -5.70 -12.26 0.38
N GLY A 84 -5.26 -11.00 0.51
CA GLY A 84 -4.66 -10.26 -0.60
C GLY A 84 -4.43 -8.80 -0.29
N VAL A 85 -4.58 -7.93 -1.28
CA VAL A 85 -4.32 -6.49 -1.14
C VAL A 85 -5.49 -5.63 -1.59
N LEU A 86 -5.57 -4.42 -1.05
CA LEU A 86 -6.47 -3.37 -1.48
C LEU A 86 -5.68 -2.08 -1.66
N VAL A 87 -5.72 -1.51 -2.85
CA VAL A 87 -4.96 -0.31 -3.24
C VAL A 87 -5.92 0.74 -3.78
N THR A 88 -5.65 2.01 -3.49
CA THR A 88 -6.52 3.13 -3.84
C THR A 88 -5.77 4.17 -4.67
N GLY A 89 -6.50 4.98 -5.43
CA GLY A 89 -5.98 6.02 -6.32
C GLY A 89 -6.99 7.14 -6.55
N ASP A 90 -6.51 8.31 -6.93
CA ASP A 90 -7.34 9.39 -7.51
C ASP A 90 -7.70 9.11 -8.98
N THR A 91 -6.94 8.22 -9.63
CA THR A 91 -7.22 7.66 -10.94
C THR A 91 -6.93 6.15 -10.95
N PRO A 92 -7.51 5.38 -11.88
CA PRO A 92 -7.17 3.96 -12.06
C PRO A 92 -5.68 3.73 -12.33
N GLU A 93 -5.03 4.64 -13.07
CA GLU A 93 -3.60 4.57 -13.35
C GLU A 93 -2.75 4.73 -12.09
N VAL A 94 -3.10 5.67 -11.21
CA VAL A 94 -2.41 5.83 -9.91
C VAL A 94 -2.63 4.61 -9.01
N ALA A 95 -3.84 4.05 -8.97
CA ALA A 95 -4.10 2.82 -8.21
C ALA A 95 -3.28 1.63 -8.74
N LEU A 96 -3.14 1.51 -10.08
CA LEU A 96 -2.33 0.47 -10.72
C LEU A 96 -0.84 0.67 -10.43
N ASN A 97 -0.31 1.88 -10.56
CA ASN A 97 1.10 2.18 -10.28
C ASN A 97 1.46 1.91 -8.81
N ARG A 98 0.56 2.23 -7.87
CA ARG A 98 0.70 1.86 -6.45
C ARG A 98 0.73 0.35 -6.25
N LEU A 99 -0.15 -0.39 -6.93
CA LEU A 99 -0.18 -1.86 -6.85
C LEU A 99 1.12 -2.47 -7.38
N THR A 100 1.62 -1.99 -8.53
CA THR A 100 2.88 -2.46 -9.11
C THR A 100 4.06 -2.20 -8.16
N ALA A 101 4.18 -0.97 -7.63
CA ALA A 101 5.24 -0.63 -6.69
C ALA A 101 5.18 -1.44 -5.39
N LEU A 102 3.98 -1.75 -4.89
CA LEU A 102 3.78 -2.59 -3.70
C LEU A 102 4.22 -4.04 -3.96
N GLU A 103 3.85 -4.60 -5.12
CA GLU A 103 4.22 -5.98 -5.47
C GLU A 103 5.72 -6.13 -5.69
N GLU A 104 6.35 -5.20 -6.41
CA GLU A 104 7.81 -5.15 -6.56
C GLU A 104 8.52 -5.04 -5.21
N ALA A 105 8.03 -4.17 -4.31
CA ALA A 105 8.60 -4.02 -2.99
C ALA A 105 8.49 -5.30 -2.16
N ALA A 106 7.35 -5.99 -2.20
CA ALA A 106 7.16 -7.26 -1.51
C ALA A 106 8.15 -8.32 -2.03
N GLU A 107 8.30 -8.45 -3.35
CA GLU A 107 9.29 -9.35 -3.96
C GLU A 107 10.73 -9.03 -3.51
N LEU A 108 11.12 -7.76 -3.63
CA LEU A 108 12.46 -7.30 -3.25
C LEU A 108 12.76 -7.50 -1.78
N VAL A 109 11.80 -7.25 -0.88
CA VAL A 109 11.99 -7.44 0.56
C VAL A 109 12.14 -8.93 0.89
N LEU A 110 11.34 -9.81 0.27
CA LEU A 110 11.52 -11.26 0.44
C LEU A 110 12.92 -11.71 0.03
N HIS A 111 13.44 -11.19 -1.10
CA HIS A 111 14.79 -11.48 -1.55
C HIS A 111 15.87 -10.83 -0.67
N ALA A 112 15.68 -9.59 -0.23
CA ALA A 112 16.61 -8.89 0.65
C ALA A 112 16.81 -9.62 1.98
N ARG A 113 15.74 -10.24 2.52
CA ARG A 113 15.81 -11.08 3.74
C ARG A 113 16.72 -12.28 3.58
N VAL A 114 16.80 -12.87 2.39
CA VAL A 114 17.78 -13.94 2.08
C VAL A 114 19.21 -13.40 2.11
N LEU A 115 19.42 -12.12 1.79
CA LEU A 115 20.71 -11.44 1.76
C LEU A 115 21.10 -10.75 3.09
N GLY A 116 20.33 -10.96 4.16
CA GLY A 116 20.60 -10.36 5.49
C GLY A 116 19.68 -9.20 5.89
N GLY A 117 18.60 -8.98 5.14
CA GLY A 117 17.54 -8.03 5.47
C GLY A 117 17.63 -6.71 4.71
N GLU A 118 16.46 -6.16 4.43
CA GLU A 118 16.26 -4.83 3.89
C GLU A 118 16.87 -3.74 4.80
N LYS A 119 17.33 -2.64 4.20
CA LYS A 119 17.77 -1.44 4.92
C LYS A 119 16.78 -0.32 4.67
N ALA A 120 16.46 0.42 5.73
CA ALA A 120 15.64 1.62 5.60
C ALA A 120 16.32 2.64 4.70
N LEU A 121 15.51 3.43 4.00
CA LEU A 121 16.01 4.62 3.32
C LEU A 121 16.45 5.65 4.38
N PRO A 122 17.38 6.55 4.06
CA PRO A 122 17.70 7.67 4.95
C PRO A 122 16.44 8.48 5.29
N ASP A 123 16.30 8.96 6.53
CA ASP A 123 15.11 9.71 6.98
C ASP A 123 14.74 10.88 6.06
N ALA A 124 15.75 11.52 5.46
CA ALA A 124 15.56 12.61 4.50
C ALA A 124 14.82 12.16 3.23
N ALA A 125 15.02 10.92 2.78
CA ALA A 125 14.43 10.38 1.55
C ALA A 125 12.91 10.39 1.58
N TYR A 126 12.29 10.09 2.72
CA TYR A 126 10.83 10.06 2.88
C TYR A 126 10.18 11.42 2.58
N ARG A 127 10.90 12.53 2.81
CA ARG A 127 10.46 13.90 2.45
C ARG A 127 10.94 14.31 1.06
N GLU A 128 12.23 14.10 0.76
CA GLU A 128 12.85 14.58 -0.47
C GLU A 128 12.26 13.94 -1.73
N VAL A 129 11.88 12.66 -1.68
CA VAL A 129 11.23 11.98 -2.82
C VAL A 129 9.90 12.66 -3.16
N ALA A 130 9.09 13.00 -2.15
CA ALA A 130 7.83 13.69 -2.36
C ALA A 130 8.04 15.09 -2.96
N GLU A 131 9.02 15.84 -2.46
CA GLU A 131 9.35 17.18 -2.98
C GLU A 131 9.85 17.12 -4.44
N ARG A 132 10.71 16.15 -4.76
CA ARG A 132 11.22 15.97 -6.13
C ARG A 132 10.10 15.62 -7.10
N MET A 133 9.20 14.71 -6.72
CA MET A 133 8.04 14.34 -7.54
C MET A 133 7.14 15.56 -7.84
N GLN A 134 6.92 16.44 -6.87
CA GLN A 134 6.16 17.68 -7.10
C GLN A 134 6.85 18.63 -8.09
N ARG A 135 8.19 18.75 -8.03
CA ARG A 135 8.97 19.57 -8.98
C ARG A 135 8.92 19.00 -10.39
N PHE A 136 9.07 17.69 -10.55
CA PHE A 136 8.96 17.04 -11.87
C PHE A 136 7.59 17.26 -12.49
N ARG A 137 6.50 17.11 -11.73
CA ARG A 137 5.14 17.32 -12.23
C ARG A 137 4.85 18.77 -12.65
N LYS A 138 5.54 19.76 -12.07
CA LYS A 138 5.41 21.18 -12.48
C LYS A 138 6.20 21.51 -13.75
N ALA A 139 7.17 20.67 -14.12
CA ALA A 139 8.04 20.90 -15.26
C ALA A 139 7.61 20.13 -16.53
N SER A 140 6.59 19.27 -16.42
CA SER A 140 5.97 18.51 -17.52
C SER A 140 4.59 19.08 -17.84
#